data_AF-A0AAV5YLL6-F1
#
_entry.id   AF-A0AAV5YLL6-F1
#
_cell.length_a   1.000
_cell.length_b   1.000
_cell.length_c   1.000
_cell.angle_alpha   90.00
_cell.angle_beta   90.00
_cell.angle_gamma   90.00
#
_symmetry.space_group_name_H-M   'P 1'
#
loop_
_entity.id
_entity.type
_entity.pdbx_description
1 polymer ?
#
loop_
_entity_poly.entity_id
_entity_poly.type
_entity_poly.pdbx_seq_one_letter_code
_entity_poly.pdbx_strand_id
1 'polypeptide(L)'
;MRLWPFSSTAHELNGITPEGYPVIEDLLRRNVEDIFRVERQEVRGATFAWGGTLLVEPARALALIEPRFKSFGYSPFLGRQGDLVWIRAVPLADVGERGRSSTNIVLFVL
;
A
#
# COMPACT_ATOMS: atom_id res chain seq x y z
N MET A 1 -27.82 17.65 -2.71
CA MET A 1 -26.38 17.95 -2.78
C MET A 1 -25.69 17.21 -1.63
N ARG A 2 -24.99 16.11 -1.94
CA ARG A 2 -24.40 15.22 -0.93
C ARG A 2 -22.92 15.58 -0.77
N LEU A 3 -22.59 16.27 0.32
CA LEU A 3 -21.24 16.65 0.69
C LEU A 3 -20.44 15.37 0.97
N TRP A 4 -19.37 15.19 0.21
CA TRP A 4 -18.44 14.07 0.33
C TRP A 4 -17.26 14.52 1.20
N PRO A 5 -17.00 13.94 2.39
CA PRO A 5 -15.94 14.43 3.26
C PRO A 5 -14.61 13.76 2.91
N PHE A 6 -13.99 14.16 1.80
CA PHE A 6 -12.54 14.02 1.65
C PHE A 6 -11.88 15.26 2.26
N SER A 7 -12.08 15.46 3.57
CA SER A 7 -11.47 16.61 4.26
C SER A 7 -10.14 16.20 4.86
N SER A 8 -9.07 16.71 4.27
CA SER A 8 -7.90 17.23 4.98
C SER A 8 -6.93 16.28 5.71
N THR A 9 -6.90 14.97 5.45
CA THR A 9 -5.79 14.10 5.93
C THR A 9 -4.57 14.11 5.00
N ALA A 10 -4.58 14.88 3.91
CA ALA A 10 -3.41 15.05 3.05
C ALA A 10 -2.31 15.93 3.70
N HIS A 11 -2.61 16.65 4.79
CA HIS A 11 -1.64 17.54 5.44
C HIS A 11 -0.70 16.80 6.42
N GLU A 12 -1.12 15.67 7.00
CA GLU A 12 -0.29 14.92 7.96
C GLU A 12 0.79 14.05 7.29
N LEU A 13 0.65 13.74 6.00
CA LEU A 13 1.62 12.93 5.25
C LEU A 13 2.80 13.75 4.68
N ASN A 14 2.75 15.09 4.77
CA ASN A 14 3.91 15.94 4.48
C ASN A 14 5.05 15.77 5.52
N GLY A 15 4.82 14.99 6.59
CA GLY A 15 5.78 14.77 7.67
C GLY A 15 6.56 13.44 7.62
N ILE A 16 6.30 12.55 6.66
CA ILE A 16 7.07 11.29 6.57
C ILE A 16 8.38 11.56 5.83
N THR A 17 9.41 11.86 6.60
CA THR A 17 10.78 11.95 6.08
C THR A 17 11.31 10.55 5.75
N PRO A 18 12.34 10.42 4.89
CA PRO A 18 12.92 9.12 4.54
C PRO A 18 13.36 8.29 5.74
N GLU A 19 13.80 8.92 6.84
CA GLU A 19 14.11 8.26 8.10
C GLU A 19 12.90 7.63 8.82
N GLY A 20 11.67 8.05 8.49
CA GLY A 20 10.42 7.49 9.01
C GLY A 20 9.91 6.26 8.25
N TYR A 21 10.43 5.99 7.05
CA TYR A 21 10.00 4.85 6.23
C TYR A 21 10.16 3.48 6.90
N PRO A 22 11.27 3.16 7.60
CA PRO A 22 11.39 1.86 8.26
C PRO A 22 10.33 1.63 9.34
N VAL A 23 9.90 2.70 10.03
CA VAL A 23 8.86 2.62 11.07
C VAL A 23 7.50 2.37 10.42
N ILE A 24 7.15 3.14 9.39
CA ILE A 24 5.89 2.98 8.67
C ILE A 24 5.81 1.62 7.97
N GLU A 25 6.90 1.17 7.37
CA GLU A 25 7.02 -0.15 6.77
C GLU A 25 6.75 -1.26 7.79
N ASP A 26 7.39 -1.23 8.96
CA ASP A 26 7.19 -2.23 10.01
C ASP A 26 5.73 -2.23 10.50
N LEU A 27 5.13 -1.06 10.66
CA LEU A 27 3.72 -0.92 11.03
C LEU A 27 2.79 -1.52 9.97
N LEU A 28 3.01 -1.21 8.69
CA LEU A 28 2.21 -1.76 7.59
C LEU A 28 2.40 -3.28 7.46
N ARG A 29 3.62 -3.78 7.62
CA ARG A 29 3.96 -5.21 7.59
C ARG A 29 3.20 -5.98 8.66
N ARG A 30 3.21 -5.51 9.92
CA ARG A 30 2.44 -6.12 11.01
C ARG A 30 0.93 -6.15 10.74
N ASN A 31 0.42 -5.16 10.01
CA ASN A 31 -1.00 -5.07 9.65
C ASN A 31 -1.43 -6.06 8.54
N VAL A 32 -0.49 -6.79 7.93
CA VAL A 32 -0.82 -7.87 6.97
C VAL A 32 -0.53 -9.27 7.52
N GLU A 33 0.27 -9.42 8.56
CA GLU A 33 0.74 -10.72 9.08
C GLU A 33 -0.39 -11.65 9.57
N ASP A 34 -1.53 -11.12 10.00
CA ASP A 34 -2.69 -11.91 10.45
C ASP A 34 -3.49 -12.55 9.29
N ILE A 35 -3.30 -12.06 8.06
CA ILE A 35 -4.06 -12.47 6.87
C ILE A 35 -3.17 -12.86 5.69
N PHE A 36 -1.86 -12.69 5.83
CA PHE A 36 -0.88 -12.90 4.79
C PHE A 36 0.44 -13.38 5.38
N ARG A 37 0.91 -14.53 4.92
CA ARG A 37 2.23 -15.04 5.24
C ARG A 37 3.26 -14.40 4.32
N VAL A 38 4.08 -13.52 4.88
CA VAL A 38 5.15 -12.83 4.15
C VAL A 38 6.30 -13.82 3.88
N GLU A 39 6.70 -13.93 2.61
CA GLU A 39 7.84 -14.75 2.17
C GLU A 39 8.94 -13.88 1.54
N ARG A 40 8.53 -12.79 0.89
CA ARG A 40 9.41 -11.84 0.24
C ARG A 40 8.94 -10.41 0.52
N GLN A 41 9.89 -9.49 0.56
CA GLN A 41 9.63 -8.07 0.72
C GLN A 41 10.41 -7.27 -0.32
N GLU A 42 9.79 -6.22 -0.84
CA GLU A 42 10.43 -5.21 -1.70
C GLU A 42 10.07 -3.79 -1.25
N VAL A 43 11.02 -2.88 -1.39
CA VAL A 43 10.83 -1.45 -1.14
C VAL A 43 11.25 -0.69 -2.40
N ARG A 44 10.39 0.21 -2.87
CA ARG A 44 10.66 1.08 -4.02
C ARG A 44 10.22 2.50 -3.71
N GLY A 45 11.18 3.35 -3.36
CA GLY A 45 10.87 4.70 -2.88
C GLY A 45 9.97 4.62 -1.65
N ALA A 46 8.84 5.33 -1.68
CA ALA A 46 7.83 5.30 -0.62
C ALA A 46 6.82 4.15 -0.73
N THR A 47 6.96 3.25 -1.72
CA THR A 47 6.09 2.08 -1.89
C THR A 47 6.70 0.84 -1.25
N PHE A 48 5.89 0.13 -0.46
CA PHE A 48 6.27 -1.14 0.16
C PHE A 48 5.50 -2.29 -0.47
N ALA A 49 6.12 -3.45 -0.62
CA ALA A 49 5.48 -4.62 -1.19
C ALA A 49 5.87 -5.90 -0.44
N TRP A 50 4.89 -6.77 -0.21
CA TRP A 50 5.09 -8.08 0.41
C TRP A 50 4.53 -9.17 -0.51
N GLY A 51 5.39 -10.13 -0.85
CA GLY A 51 5.07 -11.31 -1.64
C GLY A 51 4.97 -12.55 -0.74
N GLY A 52 4.02 -13.44 -1.03
CA GLY A 52 3.73 -14.56 -0.16
C GLY A 52 2.36 -15.18 -0.39
N THR A 53 1.82 -15.76 0.68
CA THR A 53 0.60 -16.57 0.64
C THR A 53 -0.52 -15.92 1.45
N LEU A 54 -1.68 -15.70 0.83
CA LEU A 54 -2.88 -15.25 1.53
C LEU A 54 -3.44 -16.36 2.43
N LEU A 55 -3.84 -16.00 3.65
CA LEU A 55 -4.49 -16.89 4.61
C LEU A 55 -6.03 -16.80 4.54
N VAL A 56 -6.55 -15.83 3.79
CA VAL A 56 -7.98 -15.58 3.58
C VAL A 56 -8.25 -15.25 2.11
N GLU A 57 -9.51 -15.36 1.69
CA GLU A 57 -9.93 -15.01 0.33
C GLU A 57 -9.49 -13.59 -0.09
N PRO A 58 -9.04 -13.37 -1.36
CA PRO A 58 -8.47 -12.09 -1.80
C PRO A 58 -9.38 -10.88 -1.56
N ALA A 59 -10.68 -11.00 -1.85
CA ALA A 59 -11.63 -9.91 -1.65
C ALA A 59 -11.78 -9.56 -0.15
N ARG A 60 -11.73 -10.57 0.72
CA ARG A 60 -11.78 -10.39 2.18
C ARG A 60 -10.48 -9.79 2.70
N ALA A 61 -9.34 -10.21 2.17
CA ALA A 61 -8.04 -9.63 2.52
C ALA A 61 -8.02 -8.13 2.22
N LEU A 62 -8.45 -7.72 1.03
CA LEU A 62 -8.48 -6.31 0.65
C LEU A 62 -9.38 -5.50 1.59
N ALA A 63 -10.59 -5.99 1.89
CA ALA A 63 -11.53 -5.34 2.80
C ALA A 63 -10.96 -5.17 4.23
N LEU A 64 -10.09 -6.07 4.69
CA LEU A 64 -9.43 -5.99 5.99
C LEU A 64 -8.22 -5.05 5.98
N ILE A 65 -7.42 -5.05 4.91
CA ILE A 65 -6.17 -4.25 4.81
C ILE A 65 -6.47 -2.79 4.52
N GLU A 66 -7.47 -2.50 3.68
CA GLU A 66 -7.79 -1.14 3.24
C GLU A 66 -7.96 -0.12 4.38
N PRO A 67 -8.78 -0.36 5.42
CA PRO A 67 -8.88 0.58 6.54
C PRO A 67 -7.58 0.68 7.37
N ARG A 68 -6.80 -0.40 7.47
CA ARG A 68 -5.53 -0.42 8.21
C ARG A 68 -4.50 0.46 7.52
N PHE A 69 -4.34 0.33 6.21
CA PHE A 69 -3.36 1.11 5.44
C PHE A 69 -3.76 2.58 5.31
N LYS A 70 -5.07 2.86 5.17
CA LYS A 70 -5.58 4.24 5.15
C LYS A 70 -5.22 5.02 6.41
N SER A 71 -5.17 4.36 7.57
CA SER A 71 -4.76 4.98 8.84
C SER A 71 -3.30 5.47 8.83
N PHE A 72 -2.49 4.96 7.92
CA PHE A 72 -1.09 5.37 7.70
C PHE A 72 -0.91 6.20 6.42
N GLY A 73 -1.98 6.52 5.68
CA GLY A 73 -1.89 7.25 4.42
C GLY A 73 -1.54 6.41 3.19
N TYR A 74 -1.79 5.10 3.24
CA TYR A 74 -1.49 4.16 2.15
C TYR A 74 -2.75 3.53 1.55
N SER A 75 -2.70 3.22 0.26
CA SER A 75 -3.67 2.38 -0.44
C SER A 75 -3.08 1.00 -0.73
N PRO A 76 -3.75 -0.09 -0.33
CA PRO A 76 -3.30 -1.44 -0.66
C PRO A 76 -3.75 -1.87 -2.06
N PHE A 77 -2.88 -2.59 -2.76
CA PHE A 77 -3.17 -3.26 -4.02
C PHE A 77 -2.77 -4.72 -3.95
N LEU A 78 -3.70 -5.61 -4.30
CA LEU A 78 -3.42 -7.03 -4.47
C LEU A 78 -3.06 -7.33 -5.93
N GLY A 79 -2.05 -8.17 -6.12
CA GLY A 79 -1.69 -8.72 -7.43
C GLY A 79 -1.13 -10.12 -7.29
N ARG A 80 -0.99 -10.84 -8.40
CA ARG A 80 -0.32 -12.14 -8.45
C ARG A 80 0.86 -12.05 -9.42
N GLN A 81 2.01 -12.58 -9.03
CA GLN A 81 3.20 -12.64 -9.88
C GLN A 81 3.92 -13.96 -9.63
N GLY A 82 3.95 -14.81 -10.67
CA GLY A 82 4.38 -16.20 -10.53
C GLY A 82 3.47 -16.94 -9.54
N ASP A 83 4.08 -17.63 -8.58
CA ASP A 83 3.36 -18.40 -7.57
C ASP A 83 2.91 -17.56 -6.37
N LEU A 84 3.45 -16.34 -6.23
CA LEU A 84 3.20 -15.49 -5.07
C LEU A 84 2.04 -14.51 -5.31
N VAL A 85 1.25 -14.30 -4.26
CA VAL A 85 0.38 -13.13 -4.14
C VAL A 85 1.21 -11.98 -3.59
N TRP A 86 0.93 -10.77 -4.05
CA TRP A 86 1.61 -9.55 -3.65
C TRP A 86 0.62 -8.53 -3.09
N ILE A 87 0.95 -7.97 -1.93
CA ILE A 87 0.30 -6.79 -1.36
C ILE A 87 1.25 -5.61 -1.55
N ARG A 88 0.79 -4.54 -2.21
CA ARG A 88 1.53 -3.29 -2.38
C ARG A 88 0.87 -2.16 -1.62
N ALA A 89 1.63 -1.48 -0.75
CA ALA A 89 1.23 -0.25 -0.08
C ALA A 89 1.74 0.94 -0.90
N VAL A 90 0.83 1.69 -1.51
CA VAL A 90 1.17 2.90 -2.28
C VAL A 90 0.72 4.14 -1.49
N PRO A 91 1.60 5.13 -1.26
CA PRO A 91 1.24 6.34 -0.52
C PRO A 91 0.18 7.15 -1.27
N LEU A 92 -0.80 7.70 -0.54
CA LEU A 92 -1.87 8.53 -1.08
C LEU A 92 -1.41 9.92 -1.53
N ALA A 93 -0.25 10.38 -1.05
CA ALA A 93 0.28 11.72 -1.28
C ALA A 93 1.10 11.88 -2.57
N ASP A 94 1.50 10.78 -3.22
CA ASP A 94 2.46 10.78 -4.35
C ASP A 94 1.83 11.16 -5.71
N VAL A 95 0.67 11.82 -5.72
CA VAL A 95 0.06 12.36 -6.95
C VAL A 95 0.45 13.84 -7.18
N GLY A 96 1.26 14.42 -6.27
CA GLY A 96 1.58 15.85 -6.24
C GLY A 96 2.96 16.27 -6.77
N GLU A 97 3.94 15.39 -6.91
CA GLU A 97 5.25 15.78 -7.45
C GLU A 97 5.31 15.57 -8.96
N ARG A 98 5.13 16.69 -9.67
CA ARG A 98 5.46 16.86 -11.08
C ARG A 98 6.99 16.71 -11.25
N GLY A 99 7.48 15.47 -11.24
CA GLY A 99 8.89 15.14 -11.32
C GLY A 99 9.11 13.79 -11.97
N ARG A 100 8.99 13.75 -13.31
CA ARG A 100 9.55 12.73 -14.22
C ARG A 100 9.81 11.35 -13.58
N SER A 101 8.79 10.51 -13.50
CA SER A 101 8.99 9.07 -13.47
C SER A 101 7.91 8.41 -14.31
N SER A 102 8.19 8.35 -15.61
CA SER A 102 7.58 7.41 -16.54
C SER A 102 7.94 5.98 -16.13
N THR A 103 7.39 5.52 -15.02
CA THR A 103 7.54 4.14 -14.55
C THR A 103 6.22 3.42 -14.82
N ASN A 104 6.20 2.77 -15.98
CA ASN A 104 5.27 1.73 -16.43
C ASN A 104 4.30 1.20 -15.36
N ILE A 105 3.13 1.84 -15.25
CA ILE A 105 1.94 1.20 -14.68
C ILE A 105 1.40 0.31 -15.78
N VAL A 106 1.91 -0.92 -15.83
CA VAL A 106 1.27 -1.95 -16.61
C VAL A 106 0.27 -2.64 -15.69
N LEU A 107 -0.95 -2.08 -15.66
CA LEU A 107 -2.15 -2.79 -15.24
C LEU A 107 -2.42 -3.84 -16.33
N PHE A 108 -2.08 -5.10 -16.11
CA PHE A 108 -2.61 -6.18 -16.95
C PHE A 108 -3.90 -6.72 -16.34
N VAL A 109 -5.01 -6.31 -16.97
CA VAL A 109 -6.26 -7.06 -17.02
C VAL A 109 -6.21 -7.88 -18.32
N LEU A 110 -5.85 -9.15 -18.22
CA LEU A 110 -6.44 -10.30 -18.94
C LEU A 110 -5.75 -11.60 -18.50
#